data_AF-H2R5X5-F1
#
_entry.id   AF-H2R5X5-F1
#
_cell.length_a   1.000
_cell.length_b   1.000
_cell.length_c   1.000
_cell.angle_alpha   90.00
_cell.angle_beta   90.00
_cell.angle_gamma   90.00
#
_symmetry.space_group_name_H-M   'P 1'
#
loop_
_entity.id
_entity.type
_entity.pdbx_description
1 polymer ?
#
loop_
_entity_poly.entity_id
_entity_poly.type
_entity_poly.pdbx_seq_one_letter_code
_entity_poly.pdbx_strand_id
1 'polypeptide(L)'
;MPAPALPTSAMAVQVPLWHHYLQAIRSREAPRAQDFQRAENVLLTVLERVHALDPRFIVDYSRGLEAFQFALRSSEDPMDMEVPLWVDAEALLIEEPEATQPEDGLELCHLGVPREGAGLERWTTEDTFTASSEGDAKCRGHIVPSKVLCVLKDLLVAAIVHCKHHSLIAPGSLNAASLREEQLHLSLLVSSGWRTISFHVVPVVRRKLGAPALEGVQQMPGFPEGSLRRILSQGVDLVPASAQLWRTSTDYLLTRLLGELGSLQGHRLDSLSILDRVNHESWRDSGRTDGLTFGHLKMVLLWASVLFPAPEDWAELQGAVYRLLVVLLCCLATRKLPHFLHPQRNLLQGSGLDLGAIYQRVEGFASQPEAALRIHATHLGRSPPPRIGSGLKALLQLPASDPTYWATAYFDVLLDKFQVFNIQDKDRISAMQSVFQKTRTLGGEES
;
A
#
# COMPACT_ATOMS: atom_id res chain seq x y z
N MET A 1 69.57 -14.31 -3.41
CA MET A 1 68.27 -14.45 -4.08
C MET A 1 67.24 -14.85 -3.04
N PRO A 2 66.43 -13.92 -2.50
CA PRO A 2 65.33 -14.28 -1.62
C PRO A 2 64.10 -14.68 -2.46
N ALA A 3 63.32 -15.62 -1.94
CA ALA A 3 62.11 -16.16 -2.55
C ALA A 3 61.01 -15.10 -2.71
N PRO A 4 60.12 -15.22 -3.72
CA PRO A 4 59.05 -14.25 -3.94
C PRO A 4 57.98 -14.40 -2.85
N ALA A 5 57.57 -13.26 -2.28
CA ALA A 5 56.46 -13.18 -1.34
C ALA A 5 55.15 -13.59 -2.02
N LEU A 6 54.40 -14.46 -1.37
CA LEU A 6 53.02 -14.82 -1.74
C LEU A 6 52.15 -13.55 -1.69
N PRO A 7 51.23 -13.36 -2.64
CA PRO A 7 50.32 -12.21 -2.63
C PRO A 7 49.41 -12.32 -1.40
N THR A 8 49.46 -11.29 -0.56
CA THR A 8 48.51 -11.03 0.52
C THR A 8 47.10 -11.08 -0.05
N SER A 9 46.32 -12.06 0.38
CA SER A 9 44.89 -12.18 0.11
C SER A 9 44.21 -10.85 0.42
N ALA A 10 43.76 -10.14 -0.62
CA ALA A 10 42.85 -9.02 -0.46
C ALA A 10 41.64 -9.54 0.33
N MET A 11 41.47 -9.06 1.57
CA MET A 11 40.31 -9.42 2.37
C MET A 11 39.08 -8.88 1.64
N ALA A 12 38.37 -9.76 0.93
CA ALA A 12 37.06 -9.46 0.41
C ALA A 12 36.19 -9.04 1.60
N VAL A 13 35.87 -7.75 1.66
CA VAL A 13 34.96 -7.20 2.68
C VAL A 13 33.66 -7.98 2.55
N GLN A 14 33.36 -8.84 3.52
CA GLN A 14 32.12 -9.61 3.53
C GLN A 14 30.97 -8.61 3.71
N VAL A 15 30.29 -8.32 2.60
CA VAL A 15 29.09 -7.49 2.62
C VAL A 15 28.04 -8.21 3.50
N PRO A 16 27.42 -7.53 4.47
CA PRO A 16 26.43 -8.15 5.34
C PRO A 16 25.28 -8.76 4.53
N LEU A 17 24.74 -9.90 5.00
CA LEU A 17 23.70 -10.67 4.30
C LEU A 17 22.50 -9.81 3.87
N TRP A 18 22.08 -8.86 4.72
CA TRP A 18 21.03 -7.88 4.43
C TRP A 18 21.28 -7.05 3.17
N HIS A 19 22.52 -6.56 3.01
CA HIS A 19 22.90 -5.73 1.87
C HIS A 19 22.97 -6.54 0.57
N HIS A 20 23.45 -7.79 0.65
CA HIS A 20 23.38 -8.72 -0.49
C HIS A 20 21.94 -9.01 -0.90
N TYR A 21 21.05 -9.29 0.06
CA TYR A 21 19.64 -9.52 -0.21
C TYR A 21 18.98 -8.30 -0.87
N LEU A 22 19.22 -7.10 -0.33
CA LEU A 22 18.75 -5.85 -0.89
C LEU A 22 19.28 -5.60 -2.31
N GLN A 23 20.57 -5.88 -2.57
CA GLN A 23 21.15 -5.72 -3.90
C GLN A 23 20.48 -6.64 -4.92
N ALA A 24 20.12 -7.87 -4.54
CA ALA A 24 19.37 -8.77 -5.42
C ALA A 24 17.97 -8.24 -5.74
N ILE A 25 17.28 -7.64 -4.77
CA ILE A 25 15.99 -6.97 -4.99
C ILE A 25 16.17 -5.80 -5.97
N ARG A 26 17.10 -4.88 -5.66
CA ARG A 26 17.38 -3.68 -6.47
C ARG A 26 17.80 -3.99 -7.91
N SER A 27 18.49 -5.10 -8.13
CA SER A 27 18.88 -5.54 -9.48
C SER A 27 17.70 -5.75 -10.44
N ARG A 28 16.48 -5.92 -9.89
CA ARG A 28 15.25 -6.18 -10.65
C ARG A 28 14.33 -4.96 -10.72
N GLU A 29 14.56 -3.92 -9.91
CA GLU A 29 13.67 -2.75 -9.83
C GLU A 29 13.56 -2.02 -11.16
N ALA A 30 14.70 -1.62 -11.75
CA ALA A 30 14.69 -0.86 -13.01
C ALA A 30 14.07 -1.65 -14.19
N PRO A 31 14.40 -2.94 -14.42
CA PRO A 31 13.69 -3.74 -15.41
C PRO A 31 12.19 -3.85 -15.15
N ARG A 32 11.76 -4.03 -13.88
CA ARG A 32 10.34 -4.10 -13.52
C ARG A 32 9.60 -2.79 -13.77
N ALA A 33 10.21 -1.66 -13.43
CA ALA A 33 9.65 -0.34 -13.71
C ALA A 33 9.49 -0.13 -15.22
N GLN A 34 10.48 -0.53 -16.03
CA GLN A 34 10.40 -0.46 -17.49
C GLN A 34 9.34 -1.39 -18.07
N ASP A 35 9.22 -2.62 -17.55
CA ASP A 35 8.16 -3.55 -17.93
C ASP A 35 6.78 -2.95 -17.64
N PHE A 36 6.59 -2.36 -16.46
CA PHE A 36 5.37 -1.66 -16.09
C PHE A 36 5.06 -0.50 -17.02
N GLN A 37 6.03 0.42 -17.23
CA GLN A 37 5.82 1.58 -18.09
C GLN A 37 5.43 1.19 -19.51
N ARG A 38 6.04 0.14 -20.07
CA ARG A 38 5.66 -0.38 -21.38
C ARG A 38 4.22 -0.89 -21.42
N ALA A 39 3.78 -1.59 -20.38
CA ALA A 39 2.40 -2.07 -20.28
C ALA A 39 1.41 -0.89 -20.10
N GLU A 40 1.76 0.05 -19.23
CA GLU A 40 1.00 1.27 -19.00
C GLU A 40 0.84 2.08 -20.28
N ASN A 41 1.90 2.28 -21.06
CA ASN A 41 1.84 3.01 -22.32
C ASN A 41 0.85 2.36 -23.31
N VAL A 42 0.80 1.02 -23.38
CA VAL A 42 -0.18 0.30 -24.21
C VAL A 42 -1.61 0.60 -23.73
N LEU A 43 -1.83 0.60 -22.42
CA LEU A 43 -3.14 0.90 -21.84
C LEU A 43 -3.53 2.36 -22.06
N LEU A 44 -2.61 3.31 -21.88
CA LEU A 44 -2.82 4.73 -22.15
C LEU A 44 -3.20 4.98 -23.62
N THR A 45 -2.54 4.33 -24.58
CA THR A 45 -2.93 4.41 -26.01
C THR A 45 -4.36 3.92 -26.25
N VAL A 46 -4.82 2.90 -25.53
CA VAL A 46 -6.22 2.44 -25.61
C VAL A 46 -7.15 3.46 -24.94
N LEU A 47 -6.78 3.99 -23.78
CA LEU A 47 -7.57 4.99 -23.05
C LEU A 47 -7.69 6.31 -23.82
N GLU A 48 -6.67 6.72 -24.58
CA GLU A 48 -6.74 7.83 -25.53
C GLU A 48 -7.84 7.61 -26.57
N ARG A 49 -7.96 6.37 -27.06
CA ARG A 49 -9.03 6.02 -27.99
C ARG A 49 -10.39 5.96 -27.30
N VAL A 50 -10.48 5.49 -26.06
CA VAL A 50 -11.69 5.57 -25.24
C VAL A 50 -12.15 7.02 -25.11
N HIS A 51 -11.25 7.93 -24.73
CA HIS A 51 -11.54 9.36 -24.62
C HIS A 51 -12.01 9.97 -25.95
N ALA A 52 -11.40 9.58 -27.07
CA ALA A 52 -11.81 10.04 -28.39
C ALA A 52 -13.21 9.53 -28.81
N LEU A 53 -13.62 8.36 -28.32
CA LEU A 53 -14.96 7.81 -28.55
C LEU A 53 -16.01 8.42 -27.61
N ASP A 54 -15.63 8.65 -26.35
CA ASP A 54 -16.48 9.27 -25.34
C ASP A 54 -15.65 10.17 -24.40
N PRO A 55 -15.75 11.50 -24.55
CA PRO A 55 -15.01 12.46 -23.73
C PRO A 55 -15.36 12.47 -22.25
N ARG A 56 -16.39 11.73 -21.81
CA ARG A 56 -16.71 11.54 -20.38
C ARG A 56 -15.60 10.84 -19.61
N PHE A 57 -14.77 10.05 -20.28
CA PHE A 57 -13.63 9.35 -19.69
C PHE A 57 -12.33 10.08 -20.06
N ILE A 58 -11.58 10.52 -19.06
CA ILE A 58 -10.35 11.30 -19.23
C ILE A 58 -9.14 10.37 -19.10
N VAL A 59 -8.08 10.66 -19.86
CA VAL A 59 -6.77 10.03 -19.69
C VAL A 59 -5.91 10.86 -18.75
N ASP A 60 -5.35 10.20 -17.73
CA ASP A 60 -4.49 10.82 -16.74
C ASP A 60 -3.02 10.41 -16.91
N TYR A 61 -2.21 11.35 -17.39
CA TYR A 61 -0.77 11.13 -17.58
C TYR A 61 0.07 11.52 -16.36
N SER A 62 -0.54 11.95 -15.26
CA SER A 62 0.21 12.44 -14.08
C SER A 62 0.88 11.34 -13.24
N ARG A 63 0.88 10.09 -13.74
CA ARG A 63 1.16 8.86 -13.01
C ARG A 63 2.57 8.33 -13.24
N GLY A 64 3.51 8.83 -12.43
CA GLY A 64 4.84 8.23 -12.30
C GLY A 64 5.01 7.36 -11.04
N LEU A 65 3.99 7.31 -10.18
CA LEU A 65 4.10 6.72 -8.85
C LEU A 65 3.76 5.22 -8.83
N GLU A 66 2.92 4.78 -9.74
CA GLU A 66 2.47 3.40 -9.90
C GLU A 66 3.61 2.50 -10.39
N ALA A 67 4.41 2.98 -11.35
CA ALA A 67 5.62 2.29 -11.80
C ALA A 67 6.64 2.12 -10.67
N PHE A 68 6.81 3.18 -9.86
CA PHE A 68 7.65 3.16 -8.67
C PHE A 68 7.15 2.14 -7.64
N GLN A 69 5.85 2.14 -7.32
CA GLN A 69 5.25 1.17 -6.40
C GLN A 69 5.35 -0.27 -6.91
N PHE A 70 5.14 -0.48 -8.21
CA PHE A 70 5.26 -1.78 -8.86
C PHE A 70 6.69 -2.34 -8.78
N ALA A 71 7.69 -1.48 -8.97
CA ALA A 71 9.09 -1.85 -8.85
C ALA A 71 9.48 -2.20 -7.41
N LEU A 72 8.90 -1.51 -6.42
CA LEU A 72 9.21 -1.69 -5.01
C LEU A 72 8.70 -3.03 -4.43
N ARG A 73 7.61 -3.56 -5.00
CA ARG A 73 6.98 -4.83 -4.58
C ARG A 73 7.47 -6.04 -5.38
N SER A 74 7.40 -7.19 -4.73
CA SER A 74 7.74 -8.52 -5.24
C SER A 74 6.57 -9.21 -5.90
N SER A 75 5.34 -8.92 -5.47
CA SER A 75 4.16 -9.53 -6.08
C SER A 75 3.88 -8.98 -7.48
N GLU A 76 3.21 -9.80 -8.29
CA GLU A 76 2.65 -9.41 -9.59
C GLU A 76 1.13 -9.23 -9.46
N ASP A 77 0.66 -8.92 -8.24
CA ASP A 77 -0.75 -8.63 -7.95
C ASP A 77 -1.22 -7.49 -8.87
N PRO A 78 -2.51 -7.35 -9.17
CA PRO A 78 -2.96 -6.29 -10.07
C PRO A 78 -2.61 -4.87 -9.58
N MET A 79 -2.56 -3.92 -10.53
CA MET A 79 -2.43 -2.48 -10.24
C MET A 79 -3.67 -1.73 -10.71
N ASP A 80 -4.14 -0.78 -9.90
CA ASP A 80 -5.26 0.04 -10.29
C ASP A 80 -4.81 1.07 -11.34
N MET A 81 -5.56 1.12 -12.45
CA MET A 81 -5.47 2.14 -13.49
C MET A 81 -6.74 3.00 -13.38
N GLU A 82 -6.62 4.16 -12.76
CA GLU A 82 -7.75 5.05 -12.57
C GLU A 82 -8.08 5.81 -13.87
N VAL A 83 -9.36 5.89 -14.19
CA VAL A 83 -9.89 6.61 -15.36
C VAL A 83 -10.77 7.74 -14.83
N PRO A 84 -10.24 8.98 -14.71
CA PRO A 84 -11.01 10.09 -14.20
C PRO A 84 -12.21 10.38 -15.09
N LEU A 85 -13.35 10.62 -14.45
CA LEU A 85 -14.56 11.03 -15.13
C LEU A 85 -14.56 12.55 -15.31
N TRP A 86 -15.01 13.02 -16.46
CA TRP A 86 -15.21 14.45 -16.73
C TRP A 86 -16.46 14.94 -16.00
N VAL A 87 -16.34 15.07 -14.70
CA VAL A 87 -17.36 15.56 -13.78
C VAL A 87 -16.68 16.34 -12.66
N ASP A 88 -17.25 17.50 -12.34
CA ASP A 88 -16.83 18.23 -11.14
C ASP A 88 -17.57 17.65 -9.95
N ALA A 89 -16.84 16.98 -9.04
CA ALA A 89 -17.45 16.40 -7.84
C ALA A 89 -18.15 17.46 -6.98
N GLU A 90 -17.70 18.71 -7.03
CA GLU A 90 -18.29 19.81 -6.25
C GLU A 90 -19.64 20.29 -6.82
N ALA A 91 -19.95 19.90 -8.06
CA ALA A 91 -21.26 20.12 -8.68
C ALA A 91 -22.26 18.98 -8.37
N LEU A 92 -21.82 17.89 -7.74
CA LEU A 92 -22.66 16.74 -7.40
C LEU A 92 -23.20 16.84 -5.96
N LEU A 93 -24.36 16.24 -5.73
CA LEU A 93 -24.91 16.01 -4.40
C LEU A 93 -24.34 14.69 -3.86
N ILE A 94 -23.59 14.75 -2.76
CA ILE A 94 -23.13 13.54 -2.07
C ILE A 94 -24.17 13.18 -1.02
N GLU A 95 -24.87 12.07 -1.24
CA GLU A 95 -25.95 11.59 -0.37
C GLU A 95 -25.49 10.34 0.38
N GLU A 96 -25.60 10.34 1.70
CA GLU A 96 -25.32 9.15 2.50
C GLU A 96 -26.48 8.14 2.38
N PRO A 97 -26.20 6.84 2.19
CA PRO A 97 -27.26 5.83 2.11
C PRO A 97 -28.00 5.72 3.46
N GLU A 98 -29.33 5.60 3.42
CA GLU A 98 -30.14 5.42 4.63
C GLU A 98 -29.79 4.10 5.34
N ALA A 99 -29.38 4.21 6.60
CA ALA A 99 -29.31 3.12 7.59
C ALA A 99 -28.62 1.82 7.13
N THR A 100 -27.40 1.89 6.60
CA THR A 100 -26.47 0.76 6.66
C THR A 100 -25.39 1.09 7.68
N GLN A 101 -25.23 0.25 8.71
CA GLN A 101 -24.03 0.34 9.55
C GLN A 101 -22.83 0.29 8.60
N PRO A 102 -21.81 1.15 8.77
CA PRO A 102 -20.64 1.11 7.90
C PRO A 102 -19.93 -0.22 8.17
N GLU A 103 -20.18 -1.23 7.33
CA GLU A 103 -19.60 -2.58 7.50
C GLU A 103 -18.07 -2.57 7.50
N ASP A 104 -17.45 -1.46 7.07
CA ASP A 104 -16.00 -1.32 6.96
C ASP A 104 -15.47 0.09 7.29
N GLY A 105 -16.29 0.95 7.93
CA GLY A 105 -15.92 2.35 8.21
C GLY A 105 -15.65 3.22 6.97
N LEU A 106 -15.97 2.72 5.78
CA LEU A 106 -15.89 3.45 4.52
C LEU A 106 -17.10 4.38 4.39
N GLU A 107 -16.84 5.65 4.10
CA GLU A 107 -17.89 6.62 3.74
C GLU A 107 -18.48 6.21 2.40
N LEU A 108 -19.60 5.49 2.44
CA LEU A 108 -20.39 5.11 1.28
C LEU A 108 -21.30 6.28 0.89
N CYS A 109 -21.41 6.55 -0.39
CA CYS A 109 -22.29 7.61 -0.87
C CYS A 109 -22.93 7.30 -2.23
N HIS A 110 -24.07 7.93 -2.46
CA HIS A 110 -24.65 8.11 -3.77
C HIS A 110 -24.17 9.43 -4.37
N LEU A 111 -23.95 9.43 -5.69
CA LEU A 111 -23.61 10.63 -6.46
C LEU A 111 -24.85 11.16 -7.17
N GLY A 112 -25.56 12.06 -6.51
CA GLY A 112 -26.74 12.72 -7.02
C GLY A 112 -26.43 13.85 -7.99
N VAL A 113 -27.23 13.96 -9.06
CA VAL A 113 -27.19 15.10 -9.98
C VAL A 113 -28.25 16.11 -9.54
N PRO A 114 -27.89 17.36 -9.19
CA PRO A 114 -28.85 18.36 -8.76
C PRO A 114 -29.86 18.72 -9.86
N ARG A 115 -31.08 19.09 -9.47
CA ARG A 115 -32.09 19.58 -10.42
C ARG A 115 -31.73 20.89 -11.08
N GLU A 116 -30.97 21.73 -10.38
CA GLU A 116 -30.49 23.03 -10.85
C GLU A 116 -28.96 22.97 -10.91
N GLY A 117 -28.39 23.22 -12.10
CA GLY A 117 -26.96 23.12 -12.35
C GLY A 117 -26.68 22.85 -13.82
N ALA A 118 -25.69 23.55 -14.39
CA ALA A 118 -25.28 23.38 -15.78
C ALA A 118 -24.03 22.49 -15.86
N GLY A 119 -23.91 21.70 -16.94
CA GLY A 119 -22.68 20.94 -17.25
C GLY A 119 -22.69 19.46 -16.84
N LEU A 120 -23.81 18.95 -16.32
CA LEU A 120 -23.98 17.54 -15.93
C LEU A 120 -24.89 16.75 -16.91
N GLU A 121 -25.34 17.37 -17.99
CA GLU A 121 -26.31 16.78 -18.92
C GLU A 121 -25.79 15.47 -19.53
N ARG A 122 -24.47 15.40 -19.77
CA ARG A 122 -23.76 14.21 -20.30
C ARG A 122 -23.82 12.99 -19.38
N TRP A 123 -24.08 13.20 -18.09
CA TRP A 123 -24.16 12.16 -17.07
C TRP A 123 -25.59 11.80 -16.68
N THR A 124 -26.59 12.41 -17.32
CA THR A 124 -28.03 12.15 -17.07
C THR A 124 -28.65 11.17 -18.07
N THR A 125 -27.84 10.59 -18.95
CA THR A 125 -28.26 9.59 -19.94
C THR A 125 -28.48 8.22 -19.29
N GLU A 126 -29.44 7.44 -19.81
CA GLU A 126 -29.86 6.16 -19.20
C GLU A 126 -28.73 5.13 -19.04
N ASP A 127 -27.66 5.27 -19.85
CA ASP A 127 -26.48 4.43 -19.87
C ASP A 127 -25.56 4.59 -18.65
N THR A 128 -25.61 5.73 -17.94
CA THR A 128 -24.82 6.01 -16.73
C THR A 128 -25.66 6.42 -15.52
N PHE A 129 -26.94 6.75 -15.74
CA PHE A 129 -27.80 7.42 -14.77
C PHE A 129 -29.03 6.58 -14.40
N THR A 130 -29.50 6.73 -13.16
CA THR A 130 -30.82 6.24 -12.74
C THR A 130 -31.63 7.39 -12.18
N ALA A 131 -32.80 7.66 -12.75
CA ALA A 131 -33.68 8.74 -12.30
C ALA A 131 -34.23 8.47 -10.89
N SER A 132 -34.31 9.51 -10.07
CA SER A 132 -34.97 9.45 -8.76
C SER A 132 -36.49 9.35 -8.94
N SER A 133 -37.18 8.70 -7.99
CA SER A 133 -38.64 8.62 -7.99
C SER A 133 -39.28 10.01 -7.95
N GLU A 134 -40.46 10.17 -8.56
CA GLU A 134 -41.23 11.42 -8.55
C GLU A 134 -41.59 11.82 -7.10
N GLY A 135 -40.75 12.66 -6.48
CA GLY A 135 -40.90 13.08 -5.09
C GLY A 135 -39.65 13.75 -4.50
N ASP A 136 -38.46 13.43 -5.02
CA ASP A 136 -37.22 14.08 -4.58
C ASP A 136 -37.06 15.46 -5.27
N ALA A 137 -37.28 16.52 -4.49
CA ALA A 137 -37.24 17.90 -4.94
C ALA A 137 -35.81 18.41 -5.22
N LYS A 138 -34.75 17.73 -4.75
CA LYS A 138 -33.37 18.21 -4.85
C LYS A 138 -32.57 17.48 -5.92
N CYS A 139 -32.80 16.17 -6.07
CA CYS A 139 -32.03 15.31 -6.95
C CYS A 139 -32.82 14.89 -8.20
N ARG A 140 -32.17 14.87 -9.38
CA ARG A 140 -32.73 14.25 -10.59
C ARG A 140 -32.62 12.73 -10.56
N GLY A 141 -31.70 12.21 -9.75
CA GLY A 141 -31.24 10.83 -9.78
C GLY A 141 -29.73 10.74 -9.65
N HIS A 142 -29.18 9.55 -9.84
CA HIS A 142 -27.82 9.22 -9.42
C HIS A 142 -26.96 8.68 -10.57
N ILE A 143 -25.68 9.03 -10.53
CA ILE A 143 -24.63 8.41 -11.37
C ILE A 143 -24.28 7.05 -10.77
N VAL A 144 -24.55 5.99 -11.51
CA VAL A 144 -24.47 4.61 -11.01
C VAL A 144 -23.13 3.97 -11.41
N PRO A 145 -22.30 3.50 -10.46
CA PRO A 145 -20.98 2.93 -10.77
C PRO A 145 -21.02 1.76 -11.76
N SER A 146 -21.94 0.80 -11.57
CA SER A 146 -22.05 -0.36 -12.46
C SER A 146 -22.38 0.02 -13.90
N LYS A 147 -23.26 1.01 -14.08
CA LYS A 147 -23.61 1.56 -15.39
C LYS A 147 -22.41 2.24 -16.07
N VAL A 148 -21.66 3.04 -15.32
CA VAL A 148 -20.41 3.67 -15.80
C VAL A 148 -19.38 2.61 -16.20
N LEU A 149 -19.22 1.55 -15.41
CA LEU A 149 -18.32 0.43 -15.72
C LEU A 149 -18.74 -0.30 -17.01
N CYS A 150 -20.05 -0.54 -17.22
CA CYS A 150 -20.57 -1.12 -18.46
C CYS A 150 -20.19 -0.28 -19.70
N VAL A 151 -20.43 1.03 -19.63
CA VAL A 151 -20.08 1.94 -20.74
C VAL A 151 -18.57 1.92 -21.00
N LEU A 152 -17.76 2.01 -19.94
CA LEU A 152 -16.30 1.97 -20.06
C LEU A 152 -15.81 0.65 -20.67
N LYS A 153 -16.42 -0.47 -20.30
CA LYS A 153 -16.10 -1.79 -20.85
C LYS A 153 -16.35 -1.83 -22.36
N ASP A 154 -17.50 -1.38 -22.83
CA ASP A 154 -17.84 -1.39 -24.25
C ASP A 154 -16.89 -0.48 -25.05
N LEU A 155 -16.55 0.69 -24.49
CA LEU A 155 -15.57 1.60 -25.08
C LEU A 155 -14.17 0.98 -25.12
N LEU A 156 -13.73 0.29 -24.06
CA LEU A 156 -12.44 -0.41 -24.03
C LEU A 156 -12.38 -1.52 -25.07
N VAL A 157 -13.44 -2.32 -25.23
CA VAL A 157 -13.50 -3.36 -26.28
C VAL A 157 -13.35 -2.71 -27.66
N ALA A 158 -14.13 -1.67 -27.95
CA ALA A 158 -14.07 -0.96 -29.23
C ALA A 158 -12.68 -0.33 -29.47
N ALA A 159 -12.09 0.29 -28.45
CA ALA A 159 -10.77 0.90 -28.51
C ALA A 159 -9.66 -0.14 -28.73
N ILE A 160 -9.70 -1.28 -28.03
CA ILE A 160 -8.72 -2.37 -28.21
C ILE A 160 -8.78 -2.91 -29.65
N VAL A 161 -9.99 -3.18 -30.16
CA VAL A 161 -10.17 -3.67 -31.54
C VAL A 161 -9.64 -2.64 -32.54
N HIS A 162 -9.96 -1.37 -32.34
CA HIS A 162 -9.48 -0.28 -33.19
C HIS A 162 -7.95 -0.17 -33.19
N CYS A 163 -7.32 -0.15 -32.00
CA CYS A 163 -5.87 -0.02 -31.86
C CYS A 163 -5.13 -1.22 -32.47
N LYS A 164 -5.69 -2.43 -32.37
CA LYS A 164 -5.15 -3.61 -33.06
C LYS A 164 -5.22 -3.50 -34.57
N HIS A 165 -6.39 -3.14 -35.11
CA HIS A 165 -6.59 -3.03 -36.56
C HIS A 165 -5.67 -1.98 -37.20
N HIS A 166 -5.41 -0.88 -36.48
CA HIS A 166 -4.56 0.22 -36.96
C HIS A 166 -3.10 0.10 -36.52
N SER A 167 -2.69 -1.03 -35.94
CA SER A 167 -1.31 -1.26 -35.48
C SER A 167 -0.78 -0.20 -34.50
N LEU A 168 -1.66 0.41 -33.70
CA LEU A 168 -1.29 1.39 -32.67
C LEU A 168 -0.69 0.73 -31.43
N ILE A 169 -0.96 -0.56 -31.24
CA ILE A 169 -0.38 -1.38 -30.18
C ILE A 169 0.25 -2.63 -30.78
N ALA A 170 1.30 -3.14 -30.15
CA ALA A 170 1.99 -4.33 -30.64
C ALA A 170 1.05 -5.57 -30.65
N PRO A 171 1.13 -6.44 -31.68
CA PRO A 171 0.35 -7.67 -31.70
C PRO A 171 0.60 -8.51 -30.44
N GLY A 172 -0.48 -8.94 -29.78
CA GLY A 172 -0.41 -9.73 -28.56
C GLY A 172 -0.16 -8.94 -27.26
N SER A 173 0.06 -7.62 -27.32
CA SER A 173 0.26 -6.81 -26.11
C SER A 173 -0.99 -6.73 -25.22
N LEU A 174 -2.19 -6.71 -25.83
CA LEU A 174 -3.45 -6.62 -25.11
C LEU A 174 -4.52 -7.42 -25.86
N ASN A 175 -5.48 -8.01 -25.15
CA ASN A 175 -6.60 -8.70 -25.77
C ASN A 175 -7.93 -8.33 -25.12
N ALA A 176 -8.93 -7.95 -25.92
CA ALA A 176 -10.28 -7.71 -25.44
C ALA A 176 -10.88 -8.95 -24.74
N ALA A 177 -10.49 -10.16 -25.15
CA ALA A 177 -10.91 -11.40 -24.47
C ALA A 177 -10.35 -11.54 -23.03
N SER A 178 -9.34 -10.75 -22.67
CA SER A 178 -8.82 -10.70 -21.30
C SER A 178 -9.59 -9.73 -20.40
N LEU A 179 -10.43 -8.86 -20.98
CA LEU A 179 -11.26 -7.91 -20.25
C LEU A 179 -12.34 -8.67 -19.48
N ARG A 180 -12.24 -8.62 -18.16
CA ARG A 180 -13.25 -9.18 -17.26
C ARG A 180 -13.92 -8.05 -16.52
N GLU A 181 -15.25 -8.07 -16.54
CA GLU A 181 -16.04 -7.17 -15.74
C GLU A 181 -16.18 -7.74 -14.35
N GLU A 182 -15.70 -6.99 -13.36
CA GLU A 182 -15.87 -7.27 -11.95
C GLU A 182 -16.78 -6.21 -11.34
N GLN A 183 -17.24 -6.44 -10.12
CA GLN A 183 -18.25 -5.58 -9.50
C GLN A 183 -17.77 -4.12 -9.32
N LEU A 184 -16.46 -3.90 -9.15
CA LEU A 184 -15.88 -2.60 -8.80
C LEU A 184 -14.92 -2.03 -9.85
N HIS A 185 -14.50 -2.85 -10.81
CA HIS A 185 -13.44 -2.50 -11.77
C HIS A 185 -13.47 -3.44 -12.99
N LEU A 186 -12.64 -3.13 -13.99
CA LEU A 186 -12.43 -3.99 -15.15
C LEU A 186 -11.01 -4.56 -15.16
N SER A 187 -10.88 -5.88 -15.10
CA SER A 187 -9.56 -6.54 -15.08
C SER A 187 -9.03 -6.74 -16.50
N LEU A 188 -7.78 -6.34 -16.74
CA LEU A 188 -7.07 -6.42 -18.02
C LEU A 188 -5.66 -6.98 -17.85
N LEU A 189 -5.28 -7.89 -18.76
CA LEU A 189 -3.91 -8.40 -18.83
C LEU A 189 -3.17 -7.76 -19.99
N VAL A 190 -2.09 -7.04 -19.68
CA VAL A 190 -1.24 -6.36 -20.66
C VAL A 190 0.14 -7.02 -20.67
N SER A 191 0.57 -7.49 -21.83
CA SER A 191 1.88 -8.11 -22.03
C SER A 191 2.93 -7.03 -22.34
N SER A 192 4.01 -7.02 -21.56
CA SER A 192 5.19 -6.18 -21.71
C SER A 192 6.41 -7.06 -22.01
N GLY A 193 6.50 -7.52 -23.25
CA GLY A 193 7.54 -8.47 -23.66
C GLY A 193 7.34 -9.83 -23.01
N TRP A 194 8.13 -10.14 -21.97
CA TRP A 194 8.14 -11.46 -21.32
C TRP A 194 7.32 -11.51 -20.03
N ARG A 195 6.85 -10.36 -19.52
CA ARG A 195 5.93 -10.28 -18.37
C ARG A 195 4.53 -9.90 -18.83
N THR A 196 3.54 -10.42 -18.12
CA THR A 196 2.15 -9.99 -18.23
C THR A 196 1.76 -9.30 -16.94
N ILE A 197 1.26 -8.07 -17.05
CA ILE A 197 0.87 -7.23 -15.92
C ILE A 197 -0.65 -7.14 -15.92
N SER A 198 -1.25 -7.38 -14.74
CA SER A 198 -2.67 -7.23 -14.53
C SER A 198 -2.99 -5.81 -14.08
N PHE A 199 -3.95 -5.18 -14.76
CA PHE A 199 -4.49 -3.88 -14.39
C PHE A 199 -5.96 -4.00 -14.01
N HIS A 200 -6.36 -3.30 -12.96
CA HIS A 200 -7.76 -3.06 -12.64
C HIS A 200 -8.11 -1.65 -13.11
N VAL A 201 -8.88 -1.53 -14.18
CA VAL A 201 -9.33 -0.22 -14.68
C VAL A 201 -10.51 0.24 -13.83
N VAL A 202 -10.34 1.36 -13.12
CA VAL A 202 -11.31 1.88 -12.14
C VAL A 202 -11.78 3.27 -12.58
N PRO A 203 -13.08 3.51 -12.80
CA PRO A 203 -13.59 4.86 -13.05
C PRO A 203 -13.52 5.69 -11.75
N VAL A 204 -13.07 6.93 -11.85
CA VAL A 204 -12.82 7.77 -10.67
C VAL A 204 -13.45 9.15 -10.80
N VAL A 205 -14.17 9.58 -9.76
CA VAL A 205 -14.65 10.96 -9.64
C VAL A 205 -13.69 11.74 -8.76
N ARG A 206 -13.02 12.74 -9.35
CA ARG A 206 -12.01 13.55 -8.65
C ARG A 206 -12.67 14.61 -7.79
N ARG A 207 -12.32 14.65 -6.51
CA ARG A 207 -12.79 15.65 -5.56
C ARG A 207 -11.65 16.56 -5.12
N LYS A 208 -11.88 17.86 -5.12
CA LYS A 208 -10.85 18.86 -4.75
C LYS A 208 -10.95 19.28 -3.30
N LEU A 209 -12.13 19.16 -2.68
CA LEU A 209 -12.27 19.43 -1.25
C LEU A 209 -11.50 18.39 -0.42
N GLY A 210 -10.61 18.89 0.44
CA GLY A 210 -9.91 18.08 1.44
C GLY A 210 -10.91 17.38 2.36
N ALA A 211 -10.62 16.15 2.74
CA ALA A 211 -11.45 15.39 3.68
C ALA A 211 -11.36 16.02 5.08
N PRO A 212 -12.45 16.56 5.65
CA PRO A 212 -12.44 17.19 6.98
C PRO A 212 -11.99 16.24 8.08
N ALA A 213 -12.22 14.93 7.90
CA ALA A 213 -11.86 13.88 8.84
C ALA A 213 -10.34 13.66 9.04
N LEU A 214 -9.48 14.28 8.21
CA LEU A 214 -8.03 14.04 8.20
C LEU A 214 -7.21 15.08 8.97
N GLU A 215 -7.85 16.03 9.67
CA GLU A 215 -7.17 17.09 10.42
C GLU A 215 -6.16 16.57 11.46
N GLY A 216 -6.48 15.47 12.16
CA GLY A 216 -5.59 14.85 13.15
C GLY A 216 -4.31 14.23 12.57
N VAL A 217 -4.30 13.88 11.28
CA VAL A 217 -3.14 13.28 10.59
C VAL A 217 -2.13 14.35 10.13
N GLN A 218 -2.54 15.62 10.06
CA GLN A 218 -1.72 16.70 9.51
C GLN A 218 -0.47 17.04 10.34
N GLN A 219 -0.39 16.59 11.60
CA GLN A 219 0.71 16.88 12.52
C GLN A 219 1.54 15.65 12.90
N MET A 220 1.48 14.57 12.11
CA MET A 220 2.27 13.38 12.41
C MET A 220 3.77 13.60 12.13
N PRO A 221 4.66 13.28 13.09
CA PRO A 221 6.11 13.37 12.87
C PRO A 221 6.60 12.31 11.86
N GLY A 222 7.84 12.46 11.38
CA GLY A 222 8.50 11.47 10.51
C GLY A 222 8.34 11.69 9.01
N PHE A 223 7.58 12.71 8.62
CA PHE A 223 7.46 13.18 7.24
C PHE A 223 8.09 14.57 7.10
N PRO A 224 8.58 14.96 5.90
CA PRO A 224 9.05 16.33 5.65
C PRO A 224 8.01 17.38 6.06
N GLU A 225 8.47 18.49 6.63
CA GLU A 225 7.57 19.53 7.15
C GLU A 225 6.60 20.03 6.07
N GLY A 226 5.30 20.01 6.41
CA GLY A 226 4.23 20.43 5.51
C GLY A 226 3.90 19.47 4.36
N SER A 227 4.63 18.36 4.18
CA SER A 227 4.35 17.38 3.10
C SER A 227 2.99 16.69 3.30
N LEU A 228 2.71 16.19 4.51
CA LEU A 228 1.42 15.62 4.89
C LEU A 228 0.27 16.58 4.58
N ARG A 229 0.34 17.81 5.09
CA ARG A 229 -0.71 18.83 4.85
C ARG A 229 -0.91 19.11 3.35
N ARG A 230 0.18 19.22 2.58
CA ARG A 230 0.14 19.46 1.13
C ARG A 230 -0.46 18.30 0.34
N ILE A 231 -0.21 17.05 0.77
CA ILE A 231 -0.77 15.86 0.13
C ILE A 231 -2.25 15.75 0.48
N LEU A 232 -2.60 15.87 1.76
CA LEU A 232 -3.98 15.77 2.24
C LEU A 232 -4.88 16.90 1.73
N SER A 233 -4.33 18.07 1.39
CA SER A 233 -5.09 19.16 0.78
C SER A 233 -5.51 18.93 -0.67
N GLN A 234 -5.07 17.84 -1.31
CA GLN A 234 -5.40 17.55 -2.72
C GLN A 234 -6.78 16.91 -2.90
N GLY A 235 -7.45 16.55 -1.80
CA GLY A 235 -8.75 15.88 -1.83
C GLY A 235 -8.63 14.36 -1.86
N VAL A 236 -9.79 13.70 -1.78
CA VAL A 236 -9.92 12.24 -1.86
C VAL A 236 -10.80 11.88 -3.03
N ASP A 237 -10.34 10.94 -3.84
CA ASP A 237 -11.08 10.50 -5.00
C ASP A 237 -12.24 9.58 -4.61
N LEU A 238 -13.28 9.53 -5.43
CA LEU A 238 -14.41 8.62 -5.26
C LEU A 238 -14.33 7.49 -6.29
N VAL A 239 -14.43 6.26 -5.81
CA VAL A 239 -14.35 5.03 -6.61
C VAL A 239 -15.57 4.15 -6.35
N PRO A 240 -15.88 3.19 -7.24
CA PRO A 240 -16.96 2.23 -7.00
C PRO A 240 -16.76 1.46 -5.68
N ALA A 241 -17.83 1.38 -4.88
CA ALA A 241 -17.92 0.58 -3.66
C ALA A 241 -18.86 -0.62 -3.83
N SER A 242 -19.89 -0.46 -4.68
CA SER A 242 -20.81 -1.52 -5.09
C SER A 242 -21.40 -1.18 -6.46
N ALA A 243 -22.38 -1.95 -6.91
CA ALA A 243 -23.07 -1.67 -8.16
C ALA A 243 -23.78 -0.28 -8.15
N GLN A 244 -24.12 0.26 -6.98
CA GLN A 244 -24.91 1.48 -6.82
C GLN A 244 -24.19 2.58 -6.01
N LEU A 245 -23.20 2.21 -5.20
CA LEU A 245 -22.55 3.12 -4.25
C LEU A 245 -21.11 3.42 -4.64
N TRP A 246 -20.70 4.64 -4.31
CA TRP A 246 -19.33 5.12 -4.36
C TRP A 246 -18.73 5.10 -2.95
N ARG A 247 -17.40 5.12 -2.87
CA ARG A 247 -16.63 5.28 -1.63
C ARG A 247 -15.45 6.20 -1.83
N THR A 248 -14.97 6.78 -0.74
CA THR A 248 -13.68 7.47 -0.74
C THR A 248 -12.52 6.48 -0.96
N SER A 249 -11.60 6.88 -1.82
CA SER A 249 -10.32 6.21 -2.06
C SER A 249 -9.19 7.08 -1.51
N THR A 250 -8.25 6.42 -0.86
CA THR A 250 -7.05 7.06 -0.31
C THR A 250 -5.76 6.53 -0.94
N ASP A 251 -5.86 5.64 -1.93
CA ASP A 251 -4.70 4.93 -2.47
C ASP A 251 -3.70 5.86 -3.14
N TYR A 252 -4.17 6.86 -3.89
CA TYR A 252 -3.32 7.90 -4.45
C TYR A 252 -2.55 8.66 -3.36
N LEU A 253 -3.24 9.11 -2.30
CA LEU A 253 -2.61 9.83 -1.19
C LEU A 253 -1.56 8.98 -0.48
N LEU A 254 -1.88 7.71 -0.20
CA LEU A 254 -0.96 6.77 0.43
C LEU A 254 0.28 6.50 -0.43
N THR A 255 0.11 6.45 -1.75
CA THR A 255 1.22 6.25 -2.71
C THR A 255 2.09 7.50 -2.80
N ARG A 256 1.50 8.70 -2.73
CA ARG A 256 2.24 9.95 -2.60
C ARG A 256 3.06 10.02 -1.30
N LEU A 257 2.46 9.64 -0.18
CA LEU A 257 3.15 9.59 1.11
C LEU A 257 4.34 8.62 1.07
N LEU A 258 4.18 7.48 0.40
CA LEU A 258 5.26 6.53 0.17
C LEU A 258 6.39 7.18 -0.66
N GLY A 259 6.05 7.96 -1.68
CA GLY A 259 7.01 8.74 -2.47
C GLY A 259 7.79 9.77 -1.64
N GLU A 260 7.12 10.49 -0.73
CA GLU A 260 7.80 11.41 0.20
C GLU A 260 8.78 10.68 1.11
N LEU A 261 8.39 9.51 1.66
CA LEU A 261 9.30 8.68 2.45
C LEU A 261 10.50 8.18 1.62
N GLY A 262 10.32 7.97 0.32
CA GLY A 262 11.39 7.59 -0.60
C GLY A 262 12.38 8.70 -0.91
N SER A 263 11.99 9.96 -0.74
CA SER A 263 12.90 11.10 -0.88
C SER A 263 13.82 11.29 0.32
N LEU A 264 13.50 10.68 1.46
CA LEU A 264 14.29 10.74 2.68
C LEU A 264 15.50 9.81 2.60
N GLN A 265 16.61 10.23 3.22
CA GLN A 265 17.77 9.35 3.39
C GLN A 265 17.47 8.18 4.34
N GLY A 266 18.21 7.09 4.13
CA GLY A 266 18.12 5.86 4.93
C GLY A 266 17.35 4.75 4.24
N HIS A 267 16.99 3.73 5.01
CA HIS A 267 16.55 2.43 4.51
C HIS A 267 15.03 2.20 4.70
N ARG A 268 14.20 3.25 4.69
CA ARG A 268 12.74 3.16 4.85
C ARG A 268 12.10 2.25 3.80
N LEU A 269 12.28 2.61 2.52
CA LEU A 269 11.74 1.83 1.41
C LEU A 269 12.45 0.50 1.22
N ASP A 270 13.76 0.46 1.48
CA ASP A 270 14.52 -0.79 1.44
C ASP A 270 13.95 -1.82 2.42
N SER A 271 13.58 -1.37 3.63
CA SER A 271 12.96 -2.23 4.64
C SER A 271 11.62 -2.76 4.18
N LEU A 272 10.80 -1.91 3.53
CA LEU A 272 9.53 -2.32 2.95
C LEU A 272 9.73 -3.38 1.86
N SER A 273 10.66 -3.17 0.93
CA SER A 273 10.95 -4.13 -0.15
C SER A 273 11.48 -5.47 0.36
N ILE A 274 12.34 -5.45 1.39
CA ILE A 274 12.84 -6.67 2.03
C ILE A 274 11.68 -7.44 2.66
N LEU A 275 10.83 -6.78 3.47
CA LEU A 275 9.71 -7.45 4.11
C LEU A 275 8.68 -7.96 3.10
N ASP A 276 8.43 -7.22 2.02
CA ASP A 276 7.53 -7.67 0.96
C ASP A 276 8.09 -8.90 0.22
N ARG A 277 9.40 -8.92 -0.06
CA ARG A 277 10.06 -10.09 -0.65
C ARG A 277 10.01 -11.30 0.27
N VAL A 278 10.34 -11.14 1.55
CA VAL A 278 10.27 -12.22 2.55
C VAL A 278 8.84 -12.70 2.72
N ASN A 279 7.87 -11.79 2.74
CA ASN A 279 6.45 -12.13 2.78
C ASN A 279 6.05 -13.02 1.58
N HIS A 280 6.48 -12.63 0.39
CA HIS A 280 6.21 -13.37 -0.84
C HIS A 280 6.88 -14.76 -0.87
N GLU A 281 8.12 -14.86 -0.39
CA GLU A 281 8.90 -16.11 -0.45
C GLU A 281 8.63 -17.07 0.71
N SER A 282 8.30 -16.55 1.90
CA SER A 282 8.31 -17.33 3.14
C SER A 282 7.06 -17.21 4.01
N TRP A 283 6.28 -16.13 3.88
CA TRP A 283 5.08 -15.95 4.73
C TRP A 283 3.78 -16.35 4.04
N ARG A 284 3.75 -16.37 2.71
CA ARG A 284 2.65 -16.97 1.92
C ARG A 284 2.86 -18.49 1.84
N ASP A 285 1.84 -19.29 2.15
CA ASP A 285 1.95 -20.77 2.08
C ASP A 285 1.97 -21.27 0.63
N SER A 286 3.03 -21.07 -0.15
CA SER A 286 3.19 -21.72 -1.48
C SER A 286 1.90 -21.76 -2.35
N GLY A 287 1.05 -20.73 -2.27
CA GLY A 287 -0.25 -20.65 -2.96
C GLY A 287 -1.51 -21.21 -2.26
N ARG A 288 -1.47 -21.60 -0.98
CA ARG A 288 -2.63 -22.14 -0.22
C ARG A 288 -3.35 -21.13 0.69
N THR A 289 -2.64 -20.12 1.17
CA THR A 289 -3.22 -19.04 1.98
C THR A 289 -2.75 -17.71 1.42
N ASP A 290 -3.68 -16.76 1.30
CA ASP A 290 -3.33 -15.37 1.03
C ASP A 290 -2.50 -14.88 2.22
N GLY A 291 -1.32 -14.33 1.93
CA GLY A 291 -0.47 -13.71 2.96
C GLY A 291 -0.77 -12.23 3.11
N LEU A 292 0.15 -11.49 3.72
CA LEU A 292 0.02 -10.03 3.79
C LEU A 292 0.08 -9.45 2.36
N THR A 293 -0.76 -8.46 2.08
CA THR A 293 -0.68 -7.69 0.85
C THR A 293 0.42 -6.63 0.99
N PHE A 294 0.89 -6.12 -0.15
CA PHE A 294 1.77 -4.95 -0.14
C PHE A 294 1.11 -3.74 0.55
N GLY A 295 -0.23 -3.63 0.46
CA GLY A 295 -1.01 -2.63 1.19
C GLY A 295 -0.87 -2.72 2.72
N HIS A 296 -0.88 -3.94 3.28
CA HIS A 296 -0.63 -4.13 4.72
C HIS A 296 0.78 -3.65 5.12
N LEU A 297 1.81 -4.05 4.36
CA LEU A 297 3.18 -3.65 4.65
C LEU A 297 3.42 -2.14 4.44
N LYS A 298 2.74 -1.53 3.46
CA LYS A 298 2.70 -0.08 3.26
C LYS A 298 2.17 0.64 4.51
N MET A 299 1.08 0.17 5.12
CA MET A 299 0.58 0.76 6.37
C MET A 299 1.56 0.61 7.53
N VAL A 300 2.22 -0.54 7.65
CA VAL A 300 3.24 -0.77 8.68
C VAL A 300 4.39 0.23 8.54
N LEU A 301 4.88 0.48 7.32
CA LEU A 301 5.93 1.48 7.08
C LEU A 301 5.46 2.90 7.46
N LEU A 302 4.24 3.28 7.09
CA LEU A 302 3.71 4.61 7.41
C LEU A 302 3.62 4.81 8.93
N TRP A 303 3.11 3.83 9.68
CA TRP A 303 3.08 3.89 11.14
C TRP A 303 4.49 3.86 11.76
N ALA A 304 5.39 3.02 11.24
CA ALA A 304 6.78 2.99 11.69
C ALA A 304 7.49 4.34 11.48
N SER A 305 7.18 5.05 10.39
CA SER A 305 7.75 6.38 10.12
C SER A 305 7.31 7.42 11.16
N VAL A 306 6.06 7.33 11.64
CA VAL A 306 5.56 8.17 12.73
C VAL A 306 6.20 7.81 14.08
N LEU A 307 6.36 6.50 14.35
CA LEU A 307 6.94 6.01 15.59
C LEU A 307 8.44 6.27 15.70
N PHE A 308 9.15 6.27 14.57
CA PHE A 308 10.60 6.46 14.49
C PHE A 308 10.91 7.61 13.53
N PRO A 309 10.68 8.87 13.94
CA PRO A 309 10.77 10.00 13.02
C PRO A 309 12.23 10.42 12.70
N ALA A 310 13.20 10.05 13.53
CA ALA A 310 14.57 10.54 13.44
C ALA A 310 15.31 9.88 12.25
N PRO A 311 16.09 10.62 11.44
CA PRO A 311 16.87 10.04 10.34
C PRO A 311 17.80 8.90 10.77
N GLU A 312 18.36 8.99 11.97
CA GLU A 312 19.27 8.02 12.58
C GLU A 312 18.60 6.66 12.79
N ASP A 313 17.28 6.65 12.99
CA ASP A 313 16.50 5.41 13.12
C ASP A 313 16.50 4.57 11.83
N TRP A 314 16.78 5.20 10.69
CA TRP A 314 16.73 4.57 9.37
C TRP A 314 18.10 4.45 8.70
N ALA A 315 19.16 4.89 9.38
CA ALA A 315 20.50 4.95 8.82
C ALA A 315 21.12 3.56 8.60
N GLU A 316 20.81 2.58 9.46
CA GLU A 316 21.32 1.21 9.36
C GLU A 316 20.20 0.26 8.90
N LEU A 317 20.50 -0.53 7.87
CA LEU A 317 19.51 -1.35 7.14
C LEU A 317 18.81 -2.38 8.04
N GLN A 318 19.57 -3.13 8.83
CA GLN A 318 18.97 -4.16 9.69
C GLN A 318 18.06 -3.52 10.74
N GLY A 319 18.50 -2.45 11.38
CA GLY A 319 17.71 -1.68 12.34
C GLY A 319 16.44 -1.09 11.71
N ALA A 320 16.50 -0.63 10.47
CA ALA A 320 15.33 -0.15 9.74
C ALA A 320 14.31 -1.29 9.49
N VAL A 321 14.77 -2.48 9.11
CA VAL A 321 13.89 -3.65 8.93
C VAL A 321 13.24 -4.06 10.25
N TYR A 322 14.01 -4.12 11.34
CA TYR A 322 13.46 -4.53 12.65
C TYR A 322 12.43 -3.53 13.19
N ARG A 323 12.53 -2.24 12.86
CA ARG A 323 11.51 -1.23 13.19
C ARG A 323 10.15 -1.55 12.56
N LEU A 324 10.14 -1.98 11.30
CA LEU A 324 8.90 -2.45 10.66
C LEU A 324 8.43 -3.77 11.28
N LEU A 325 9.35 -4.70 11.59
CA LEU A 325 8.99 -5.99 12.19
C LEU A 325 8.30 -5.84 13.55
N VAL A 326 8.79 -4.96 14.44
CA VAL A 326 8.15 -4.78 15.76
C VAL A 326 6.75 -4.19 15.62
N VAL A 327 6.55 -3.23 14.71
CA VAL A 327 5.23 -2.68 14.41
C VAL A 327 4.31 -3.76 13.85
N LEU A 328 4.79 -4.56 12.89
CA LEU A 328 4.02 -5.66 12.31
C LEU A 328 3.66 -6.73 13.34
N LEU A 329 4.61 -7.15 14.18
CA LEU A 329 4.38 -8.15 15.23
C LEU A 329 3.37 -7.66 16.26
N CYS A 330 3.41 -6.38 16.65
CA CYS A 330 2.38 -5.77 17.48
C CYS A 330 1.00 -5.81 16.79
N CYS A 331 0.91 -5.40 15.52
CA CYS A 331 -0.35 -5.44 14.78
C CYS A 331 -0.92 -6.85 14.65
N LEU A 332 -0.08 -7.85 14.40
CA LEU A 332 -0.49 -9.25 14.31
C LEU A 332 -0.91 -9.81 15.68
N ALA A 333 -0.15 -9.51 16.75
CA ALA A 333 -0.47 -9.95 18.11
C ALA A 333 -1.80 -9.36 18.61
N THR A 334 -2.04 -8.09 18.32
CA THR A 334 -3.27 -7.37 18.68
C THR A 334 -4.42 -7.58 17.68
N ARG A 335 -4.15 -8.26 16.55
CA ARG A 335 -5.06 -8.42 15.40
C ARG A 335 -5.60 -7.08 14.89
N LYS A 336 -4.81 -6.01 15.03
CA LYS A 336 -5.18 -4.65 14.68
C LYS A 336 -4.08 -3.98 13.87
N LEU A 337 -4.37 -3.72 12.59
CA LEU A 337 -3.58 -2.83 11.74
C LEU A 337 -4.45 -1.61 11.36
N PRO A 338 -4.32 -0.49 12.09
CA PRO A 338 -5.08 0.72 11.78
C PRO A 338 -4.74 1.24 10.38
N HIS A 339 -5.74 1.66 9.61
CA HIS A 339 -5.51 2.39 8.38
C HIS A 339 -4.85 3.75 8.70
N PHE A 340 -3.80 4.14 7.95
CA PHE A 340 -2.99 5.31 8.31
C PHE A 340 -3.79 6.62 8.32
N LEU A 341 -4.67 6.82 7.33
CA LEU A 341 -5.50 8.02 7.22
C LEU A 341 -6.83 7.91 7.98
N HIS A 342 -7.25 6.68 8.32
CA HIS A 342 -8.52 6.41 9.01
C HIS A 342 -8.27 5.41 10.15
N PRO A 343 -7.61 5.81 11.25
CA PRO A 343 -7.12 4.87 12.27
C PRO A 343 -8.20 4.01 12.95
N GLN A 344 -9.47 4.38 12.81
CA GLN A 344 -10.62 3.60 13.28
C GLN A 344 -10.81 2.31 12.47
N ARG A 345 -10.40 2.29 11.20
CA ARG A 345 -10.53 1.13 10.32
C ARG A 345 -9.37 0.15 10.55
N ASN A 346 -9.71 -1.10 10.82
CA ASN A 346 -8.74 -2.17 11.03
C ASN A 346 -8.59 -3.05 9.78
N LEU A 347 -7.43 -3.00 9.13
CA LEU A 347 -7.18 -3.74 7.89
C LEU A 347 -6.98 -5.25 8.07
N LEU A 348 -6.76 -5.74 9.29
CA LEU A 348 -6.70 -7.18 9.55
C LEU A 348 -8.07 -7.79 9.81
N GLN A 349 -9.08 -6.97 10.10
CA GLN A 349 -10.45 -7.42 10.34
C GLN A 349 -11.09 -7.88 9.03
N GLY A 350 -11.80 -9.01 9.06
CA GLY A 350 -12.50 -9.53 7.87
C GLY A 350 -11.59 -10.02 6.74
N SER A 351 -10.27 -9.98 6.91
CA SER A 351 -9.29 -10.26 5.85
C SER A 351 -9.19 -11.73 5.42
N GLY A 352 -9.82 -12.66 6.15
CA GLY A 352 -9.73 -14.11 5.90
C GLY A 352 -8.34 -14.72 6.16
N LEU A 353 -7.37 -13.91 6.60
CA LEU A 353 -5.99 -14.33 6.85
C LEU A 353 -5.88 -15.19 8.12
N ASP A 354 -5.06 -16.24 8.06
CA ASP A 354 -4.60 -16.92 9.28
C ASP A 354 -3.52 -16.07 9.97
N LEU A 355 -3.97 -15.10 10.75
CA LEU A 355 -3.09 -14.20 11.50
C LEU A 355 -2.17 -14.95 12.48
N GLY A 356 -2.58 -16.12 12.97
CA GLY A 356 -1.77 -16.96 13.86
C GLY A 356 -0.57 -17.56 13.12
N ALA A 357 -0.82 -18.16 11.95
CA ALA A 357 0.24 -18.69 11.11
C ALA A 357 1.19 -17.59 10.61
N ILE A 358 0.64 -16.46 10.16
CA ILE A 358 1.45 -15.31 9.73
C ILE A 358 2.32 -14.82 10.88
N TYR A 359 1.75 -14.60 12.08
CA TYR A 359 2.51 -14.19 13.26
C TYR A 359 3.70 -15.13 13.54
N GLN A 360 3.49 -16.44 13.51
CA GLN A 360 4.56 -17.41 13.75
C GLN A 360 5.69 -17.32 12.71
N ARG A 361 5.35 -17.07 11.43
CA ARG A 361 6.34 -16.89 10.37
C ARG A 361 7.11 -15.58 10.51
N VAL A 362 6.43 -14.48 10.84
CA VAL A 362 7.08 -13.18 11.08
C VAL A 362 7.98 -13.24 12.32
N GLU A 363 7.52 -13.86 13.41
CA GLU A 363 8.30 -14.06 14.63
C GLU A 363 9.52 -14.94 14.37
N GLY A 364 9.34 -16.04 13.64
CA GLY A 364 10.43 -16.92 13.22
C GLY A 364 11.49 -16.18 12.40
N PHE A 365 11.06 -15.36 11.43
CA PHE A 365 11.97 -14.51 10.66
C PHE A 365 12.71 -13.49 11.54
N ALA A 366 12.01 -12.79 12.43
CA ALA A 366 12.63 -11.83 13.35
C ALA A 366 13.65 -12.48 14.29
N SER A 367 13.44 -13.75 14.65
CA SER A 367 14.34 -14.54 15.48
C SER A 367 15.61 -14.99 14.75
N GLN A 368 15.46 -15.42 13.50
CA GLN A 368 16.52 -16.00 12.66
C GLN A 368 16.36 -15.58 11.19
N PRO A 369 16.72 -14.34 10.84
CA PRO A 369 16.53 -13.81 9.50
C PRO A 369 17.43 -14.49 8.46
N GLU A 370 18.56 -15.07 8.88
CA GLU A 370 19.57 -15.64 7.99
C GLU A 370 19.04 -16.76 7.11
N ALA A 371 18.00 -17.47 7.54
CA ALA A 371 17.39 -18.52 6.72
C ALA A 371 16.67 -17.95 5.49
N ALA A 372 15.93 -16.85 5.66
CA ALA A 372 15.13 -16.25 4.59
C ALA A 372 15.96 -15.32 3.69
N LEU A 373 17.02 -14.71 4.19
CA LEU A 373 17.86 -13.78 3.42
C LEU A 373 18.88 -14.47 2.49
N ARG A 374 18.93 -15.80 2.48
CA ARG A 374 19.85 -16.57 1.62
C ARG A 374 19.35 -16.57 0.17
N ILE A 375 20.11 -15.93 -0.71
CA ILE A 375 19.85 -15.96 -2.16
C ILE A 375 20.37 -17.26 -2.81
N HIS A 376 21.47 -17.82 -2.29
CA HIS A 376 22.13 -18.99 -2.86
C HIS A 376 22.52 -20.01 -1.78
N ALA A 377 22.50 -21.29 -2.16
CA ALA A 377 22.90 -22.42 -1.31
C ALA A 377 24.38 -22.35 -0.88
N THR A 378 25.23 -21.58 -1.56
CA THR A 378 26.63 -21.37 -1.14
C THR A 378 26.77 -20.42 0.05
N HIS A 379 25.71 -19.72 0.46
CA HIS A 379 25.67 -18.89 1.67
C HIS A 379 25.36 -19.71 2.96
N LEU A 380 25.54 -21.04 2.90
CA LEU A 380 25.34 -21.97 4.02
C LEU A 380 26.46 -21.84 5.07
N GLY A 381 26.44 -20.75 5.83
CA GLY A 381 27.08 -20.68 7.14
C GLY A 381 26.16 -21.22 8.24
N ARG A 382 26.72 -21.60 9.40
CA ARG A 382 25.92 -21.89 10.60
C ARG A 382 25.04 -20.68 10.92
N SER A 383 23.73 -20.88 11.01
CA SER A 383 22.83 -19.84 11.52
C SER A 383 23.19 -19.55 12.98
N PRO A 384 23.24 -18.26 13.39
CA PRO A 384 23.34 -17.91 14.79
C PRO A 384 22.13 -18.44 15.58
N PRO A 385 22.25 -18.62 16.90
CA PRO A 385 21.11 -19.00 17.73
C PRO A 385 19.98 -17.94 17.64
N PRO A 386 18.72 -18.36 17.83
CA PRO A 386 17.58 -17.44 17.80
C PRO A 386 17.75 -16.30 18.81
N ARG A 387 17.46 -15.07 18.39
CA ARG A 387 17.77 -13.84 19.16
C ARG A 387 16.64 -13.37 20.10
N ILE A 388 15.54 -14.11 20.19
CA ILE A 388 14.37 -13.67 20.97
C ILE A 388 14.62 -13.81 22.48
N GLY A 389 14.62 -12.68 23.20
CA GLY A 389 14.59 -12.66 24.66
C GLY A 389 13.28 -13.19 25.25
N SER A 390 13.33 -13.75 26.46
CA SER A 390 12.14 -14.17 27.20
C SER A 390 11.18 -12.98 27.45
N GLY A 391 9.87 -13.22 27.34
CA GLY A 391 8.83 -12.22 27.63
C GLY A 391 8.40 -11.32 26.46
N LEU A 392 8.99 -11.45 25.26
CA LEU A 392 8.58 -10.68 24.08
C LEU A 392 7.07 -10.79 23.79
N LYS A 393 6.52 -12.00 23.84
CA LYS A 393 5.10 -12.25 23.55
C LYS A 393 4.16 -11.52 24.52
N ALA A 394 4.53 -11.44 25.80
CA ALA A 394 3.78 -10.68 26.79
C ALA A 394 3.85 -9.19 26.49
N LEU A 395 5.04 -8.67 26.16
CA LEU A 395 5.22 -7.26 25.79
C LEU A 395 4.39 -6.90 24.57
N LEU A 396 4.40 -7.70 23.50
CA LEU A 396 3.65 -7.45 22.25
C LEU A 396 2.13 -7.35 22.44
N GLN A 397 1.58 -7.89 23.54
CA GLN A 397 0.15 -7.83 23.85
C GLN A 397 -0.23 -6.62 24.72
N LEU A 398 0.71 -5.99 25.44
CA LEU A 398 0.45 -4.82 26.29
C LEU A 398 -0.22 -3.64 25.56
N PRO A 399 0.11 -3.31 24.29
CA PRO A 399 -0.54 -2.22 23.59
C PRO A 399 -2.01 -2.48 23.26
N ALA A 400 -2.45 -3.74 23.29
CA ALA A 400 -3.88 -4.04 23.18
C ALA A 400 -4.65 -3.57 24.41
N SER A 401 -4.01 -3.60 25.58
CA SER A 401 -4.64 -3.30 26.86
C SER A 401 -4.68 -1.80 27.17
N ASP A 402 -3.68 -1.04 26.69
CA ASP A 402 -3.62 0.40 26.90
C ASP A 402 -2.93 1.11 25.71
N PRO A 403 -3.67 1.95 24.95
CA PRO A 403 -3.12 2.69 23.80
C PRO A 403 -2.00 3.68 24.15
N THR A 404 -1.85 4.07 25.41
CA THR A 404 -0.77 4.98 25.85
C THR A 404 0.62 4.34 25.70
N TYR A 405 0.70 3.02 25.54
CA TYR A 405 1.93 2.30 25.22
C TYR A 405 2.33 2.40 23.74
N TRP A 406 1.51 2.96 22.84
CA TRP A 406 1.85 3.13 21.43
C TRP A 406 2.79 4.33 21.18
N ALA A 407 3.89 4.38 21.92
CA ALA A 407 4.91 5.42 21.86
C ALA A 407 6.27 4.81 21.46
N THR A 408 7.15 5.63 20.87
CA THR A 408 8.50 5.24 20.42
C THR A 408 9.26 4.43 21.47
N ALA A 409 9.25 4.87 22.73
CA ALA A 409 9.95 4.21 23.83
C ALA A 409 9.51 2.77 24.09
N TYR A 410 8.24 2.43 23.84
CA TYR A 410 7.76 1.06 23.97
C TYR A 410 8.28 0.18 22.83
N PHE A 411 8.29 0.69 21.59
CA PHE A 411 8.86 -0.06 20.47
C PHE A 411 10.37 -0.20 20.57
N ASP A 412 11.05 0.77 21.17
CA ASP A 412 12.46 0.67 21.54
C ASP A 412 12.73 -0.47 22.51
N VAL A 413 11.86 -0.67 23.51
CA VAL A 413 11.92 -1.82 24.41
C VAL A 413 11.75 -3.14 23.64
N LEU A 414 10.86 -3.20 22.65
CA LEU A 414 10.72 -4.39 21.82
C LEU A 414 11.97 -4.65 20.97
N LEU A 415 12.57 -3.62 20.39
CA LEU A 415 13.81 -3.73 19.60
C LEU A 415 14.98 -4.27 20.43
N ASP A 416 15.12 -3.81 21.68
CA ASP A 416 16.13 -4.30 22.63
C ASP A 416 16.02 -5.82 22.86
N LYS A 417 14.79 -6.37 22.90
CA LYS A 417 14.56 -7.82 23.06
C LYS A 417 15.07 -8.67 21.91
N PHE A 418 15.28 -8.10 20.73
CA PHE A 418 15.88 -8.79 19.59
C PHE A 418 17.42 -8.66 19.55
N GLN A 419 18.03 -7.89 20.46
CA GLN A 419 19.48 -7.67 20.55
C GLN A 419 20.11 -7.16 19.24
N VAL A 420 19.29 -6.52 18.40
CA VAL A 420 19.72 -6.03 17.09
C VAL A 420 20.12 -4.57 17.12
N PHE A 421 19.68 -3.83 18.14
CA PHE A 421 19.90 -2.39 18.22
C PHE A 421 20.33 -1.99 19.63
N ASN A 422 21.27 -1.04 19.70
CA ASN A 422 21.67 -0.43 20.96
C ASN A 422 21.38 1.07 20.88
N ILE A 423 20.38 1.52 21.65
CA ILE A 423 20.00 2.93 21.71
C ILE A 423 20.98 3.63 22.63
N GLN A 424 21.68 4.64 22.09
CA GLN A 424 22.67 5.44 22.86
C GLN A 424 22.10 6.77 23.36
N ASP A 425 20.92 7.15 22.88
CA ASP A 425 20.23 8.37 23.27
C ASP A 425 19.73 8.25 24.72
N LYS A 426 20.20 9.15 25.58
CA LYS A 426 19.90 9.14 27.02
C LYS A 426 18.43 9.39 27.33
N ASP A 427 17.76 10.21 26.54
CA ASP A 427 16.36 10.54 26.75
C ASP A 427 15.48 9.36 26.34
N ARG A 428 15.81 8.68 25.23
CA ARG A 428 15.14 7.44 24.82
C ARG A 428 15.36 6.32 25.84
N ILE A 429 16.58 6.14 26.33
CA ILE A 429 16.87 5.14 27.39
C ILE A 429 16.03 5.43 28.63
N SER A 430 15.95 6.69 29.06
CA SER A 430 15.15 7.09 30.22
C SER A 430 13.66 6.82 30.01
N ALA A 431 13.15 7.10 28.80
CA ALA A 431 11.77 6.79 28.42
C ALA A 431 11.49 5.28 28.41
N MET A 432 12.40 4.46 27.86
CA MET A 432 12.30 2.99 27.90
C MET A 432 12.25 2.47 29.35
N GLN A 433 13.09 3.00 30.23
CA GLN A 433 13.10 2.63 31.65
C GLN A 433 11.77 2.97 32.33
N SER A 434 11.17 4.12 32.01
CA SER A 434 9.84 4.50 32.50
C SER A 434 8.76 3.52 32.04
N VAL A 435 8.78 3.11 30.77
CA VAL A 435 7.86 2.09 30.24
C VAL A 435 8.04 0.76 30.98
N PHE A 436 9.28 0.28 31.13
CA PHE A 436 9.56 -0.95 31.88
C PHE A 436 9.03 -0.92 33.31
N GLN A 437 9.19 0.19 34.02
CA GLN A 437 8.65 0.35 35.37
C GLN A 437 7.12 0.22 35.39
N LYS A 438 6.41 0.87 34.46
CA LYS A 438 4.95 0.76 34.32
C LYS A 438 4.48 -0.67 34.01
N THR A 439 5.22 -1.40 33.17
CA THR A 439 4.86 -2.80 32.85
C THR A 439 5.05 -3.74 34.05
N ARG A 440 6.02 -3.47 34.94
CA ARG A 440 6.24 -4.25 36.16
C ARG A 440 5.17 -4.03 37.22
N THR A 441 4.63 -2.81 37.33
CA THR A 441 3.55 -2.52 38.28
C THR A 441 2.24 -3.20 37.90
N LEU A 442 1.93 -3.26 36.60
CA LEU A 442 0.74 -3.96 36.08
C LEU A 442 0.80 -5.48 36.27
N GLY A 443 1.98 -6.10 36.11
CA GLY A 443 2.16 -7.54 36.38
C GLY A 443 2.16 -7.91 37.87
N GLY A 444 2.20 -6.93 38.78
CA GLY A 444 2.16 -7.13 40.23
C GLY A 444 0.77 -6.99 40.86
N GLU A 445 -0.21 -6.45 40.13
CA GLU A 445 -1.60 -6.28 40.60
C GLU A 445 -2.52 -7.46 40.21
N GLU A 446 -2.03 -8.41 39.41
CA GLU A 446 -2.71 -9.67 39.07
C GLU A 446 -2.13 -10.92 39.80
N SER A 447 -1.61 -10.75 41.01
CA SER A 447 -1.15 -11.88 41.87
C SER A 447 -1.93 -12.01 43.17
#